data_AF-A0A554J2H3-F1
#
_entry.id   AF-A0A554J2H3-F1
#
_cell.length_a   1.000
_cell.length_b   1.000
_cell.length_c   1.000
_cell.angle_alpha   90.00
_cell.angle_beta   90.00
_cell.angle_gamma   90.00
#
_symmetry.space_group_name_H-M   'P 1'
#
loop_
_entity.id
_entity.type
_entity.pdbx_description
1 polymer ?
#
loop_
_entity_poly.entity_id
_entity_poly.type
_entity_poly.pdbx_seq_one_letter_code
_entity_poly.pdbx_strand_id
1 'polypeptide(L)'
;MNRQDFAQLKLPDSPGVYMFTSSNRAILYIGKATSLRNRVRSYFSTDIATTRGPKVLAMIAEAAGLRHIPTDSVLEALILEGNLIRKHQPIYNTDRKDDKSYNHVIITKEDYPRVLLLRGKDLAQMSKDNIVKGLSLKDLRYIFGPYPHGTALKQALKLVRKIFPYRDTCTPHHFQILKSTVNYKTPKSTPPLLCKGGSSHPPCHLYKGGNSGSSSLYEREGGRDFIQFHNSEKHTTKAHGCFNFEIGLCPGVCTGVISKKEYQKRIQHIKLFFEGKKSKILKDLARDMKTYAQNRQFEKAAETRNALFSLEHIQDVSLLSRENMQESFEPRGTKTRLEAYDIAHISGTDTVGVMTVIEDGMA
;
A
#
# COMPACT_ATOMS: atom_id res chain seq x y z
N MET A 1 -3.55 1.75 -39.04
CA MET A 1 -2.89 0.43 -39.19
C MET A 1 -3.93 -0.64 -39.48
N ASN A 2 -3.60 -1.65 -40.28
CA ASN A 2 -4.47 -2.77 -40.64
C ASN A 2 -3.89 -4.13 -40.18
N ARG A 3 -4.64 -5.21 -40.43
CA ARG A 3 -4.25 -6.58 -40.05
C ARG A 3 -3.00 -7.11 -40.77
N GLN A 4 -2.73 -6.64 -41.98
CA GLN A 4 -1.52 -7.02 -42.73
C GLN A 4 -0.27 -6.39 -42.09
N ASP A 5 -0.37 -5.15 -41.58
CA ASP A 5 0.70 -4.50 -40.83
C ASP A 5 1.09 -5.31 -39.58
N PHE A 6 0.12 -5.95 -38.91
CA PHE A 6 0.37 -6.79 -37.74
C PHE A 6 1.22 -8.03 -38.06
N ALA A 7 0.98 -8.69 -39.21
CA ALA A 7 1.71 -9.90 -39.57
C ALA A 7 3.22 -9.66 -39.73
N GLN A 8 3.61 -8.41 -40.02
CA GLN A 8 5.00 -7.99 -40.15
C GLN A 8 5.65 -7.62 -38.81
N LEU A 9 4.84 -7.31 -37.79
CA LEU A 9 5.30 -7.00 -36.44
C LEU A 9 5.68 -8.29 -35.71
N LYS A 10 6.97 -8.66 -35.77
CA LYS A 10 7.55 -9.80 -35.03
C LYS A 10 7.54 -9.52 -33.51
N LEU A 11 6.38 -9.66 -32.87
CA LEU A 11 6.21 -9.42 -31.43
C LEU A 11 6.52 -10.65 -30.57
N PRO A 12 7.20 -10.47 -29.43
CA PRO A 12 7.48 -11.56 -28.51
C PRO A 12 6.22 -12.00 -27.76
N ASP A 13 6.19 -13.27 -27.37
CA ASP A 13 5.19 -13.81 -26.45
C ASP A 13 5.68 -13.63 -25.00
N SER A 14 5.87 -12.37 -24.61
CA SER A 14 6.37 -12.00 -23.29
C SER A 14 5.57 -10.83 -22.71
N PRO A 15 5.63 -10.61 -21.38
CA PRO A 15 5.12 -9.40 -20.78
C PRO A 15 5.81 -8.15 -21.33
N GLY A 16 5.12 -7.03 -21.27
CA GLY A 16 5.70 -5.75 -21.65
C GLY A 16 4.69 -4.63 -21.87
N VAL A 17 5.20 -3.52 -22.37
CA VAL A 17 4.41 -2.33 -22.72
C VAL A 17 4.47 -2.11 -24.22
N TYR A 18 3.32 -1.85 -24.85
CA TYR A 18 3.23 -1.46 -26.26
C TYR A 18 2.74 -0.01 -26.38
N MET A 19 3.12 0.64 -27.47
CA MET A 19 2.87 2.05 -27.75
C MET A 19 2.44 2.19 -29.21
N PHE A 20 1.19 2.61 -29.45
CA PHE A 20 0.77 3.01 -30.79
C PHE A 20 1.27 4.41 -31.10
N THR A 21 1.76 4.63 -32.31
CA THR A 21 2.33 5.90 -32.74
C THR A 21 1.68 6.40 -34.03
N SER A 22 1.53 7.72 -34.15
CA SER A 22 1.11 8.39 -35.40
C SER A 22 2.25 8.42 -36.42
N SER A 23 1.96 8.88 -37.63
CA SER A 23 2.91 9.02 -38.75
C SER A 23 4.10 9.93 -38.40
N ASN A 24 3.86 10.96 -37.58
CA ASN A 24 4.86 11.87 -37.04
C ASN A 24 5.65 11.31 -35.84
N ARG A 25 5.50 10.01 -35.52
CA ARG A 25 6.12 9.32 -34.38
C ARG A 25 5.65 9.78 -32.99
N ALA A 26 4.58 10.57 -32.87
CA ALA A 26 3.94 10.89 -31.60
C ALA A 26 3.26 9.65 -31.00
N ILE A 27 3.30 9.50 -29.67
CA ILE A 27 2.67 8.37 -28.97
C ILE A 27 1.18 8.67 -28.77
N LEU A 28 0.33 7.82 -29.35
CA LEU A 28 -1.13 7.95 -29.30
C LEU A 28 -1.73 7.22 -28.10
N TYR A 29 -1.23 6.01 -27.85
CA TYR A 29 -1.73 5.13 -26.81
C TYR A 29 -0.62 4.26 -26.22
N ILE A 30 -0.70 3.99 -24.92
CA ILE A 30 0.21 3.12 -24.18
C ILE A 30 -0.63 2.10 -23.41
N GLY A 31 -0.27 0.83 -23.53
CA GLY A 31 -0.88 -0.24 -22.75
C GLY A 31 0.11 -1.32 -22.34
N LYS A 32 -0.19 -2.02 -21.25
CA LYS A 32 0.55 -3.20 -20.79
C LYS A 32 -0.06 -4.50 -21.33
N ALA A 33 0.78 -5.53 -21.39
CA ALA A 33 0.42 -6.87 -21.83
C ALA A 33 1.10 -7.93 -20.96
N THR A 34 0.40 -9.04 -20.74
CA THR A 34 1.01 -10.30 -20.27
C THR A 34 1.70 -11.04 -21.41
N SER A 35 1.17 -10.90 -22.63
CA SER A 35 1.77 -11.32 -23.90
C SER A 35 1.61 -10.20 -24.91
N LEU A 36 2.73 -9.56 -25.29
CA LEU A 36 2.73 -8.47 -26.27
C LEU A 36 2.11 -8.93 -27.60
N ARG A 37 2.46 -10.13 -28.08
CA ARG A 37 1.90 -10.72 -29.29
C ARG A 37 0.38 -10.85 -29.21
N ASN A 38 -0.15 -11.53 -28.20
CA ASN A 38 -1.59 -11.81 -28.10
C ASN A 38 -2.38 -10.53 -27.85
N ARG A 39 -1.85 -9.63 -27.01
CA ARG A 39 -2.47 -8.35 -26.70
C ARG A 39 -2.61 -7.48 -27.93
N VAL A 40 -1.54 -7.31 -28.70
CA VAL A 40 -1.58 -6.47 -29.90
C VAL A 40 -2.46 -7.11 -30.98
N ARG A 41 -2.41 -8.44 -31.14
CA ARG A 41 -3.27 -9.18 -32.08
C ARG A 41 -4.76 -8.91 -31.83
N SER A 42 -5.15 -8.75 -30.57
CA SER A 42 -6.56 -8.48 -30.20
C SER A 42 -7.12 -7.17 -30.75
N TYR A 43 -6.26 -6.22 -31.15
CA TYR A 43 -6.68 -4.99 -31.83
C TYR A 43 -6.95 -5.16 -33.33
N PHE A 44 -6.75 -6.35 -33.89
CA PHE A 44 -6.95 -6.64 -35.32
C PHE A 44 -7.88 -7.84 -35.54
N SER A 45 -8.64 -8.25 -34.52
CA SER A 45 -9.71 -9.23 -34.67
C SER A 45 -10.89 -8.65 -35.44
N THR A 46 -11.65 -9.52 -36.11
CA THR A 46 -12.80 -9.16 -36.95
C THR A 46 -13.94 -8.52 -36.16
N ASP A 47 -14.08 -8.86 -34.87
CA ASP A 47 -15.17 -8.41 -34.01
C ASP A 47 -14.82 -7.16 -33.20
N ILE A 48 -13.81 -6.39 -33.63
CA ILE A 48 -13.33 -5.24 -32.86
C ILE A 48 -14.36 -4.11 -32.77
N ALA A 49 -15.17 -3.94 -33.81
CA ALA A 49 -16.19 -2.90 -33.89
C ALA A 49 -17.35 -3.13 -32.89
N THR A 50 -17.61 -4.40 -32.53
CA THR A 50 -18.66 -4.77 -31.57
C THR A 50 -18.14 -4.89 -30.13
N THR A 51 -16.87 -5.24 -29.95
CA THR A 51 -16.26 -5.49 -28.63
C THR A 51 -15.48 -4.31 -28.04
N ARG A 52 -15.04 -3.35 -28.86
CA ARG A 52 -14.21 -2.21 -28.40
C ARG A 52 -14.93 -0.88 -28.63
N GLY A 53 -14.76 0.04 -27.67
CA GLY A 53 -15.37 1.37 -27.76
C GLY A 53 -14.79 2.23 -28.90
N PRO A 54 -15.53 3.26 -29.35
CA PRO A 54 -15.21 4.05 -30.55
C PRO A 54 -13.83 4.75 -30.49
N LYS A 55 -13.33 5.05 -29.30
CA LYS A 55 -12.00 5.66 -29.09
C LYS A 55 -10.85 4.73 -29.47
N VAL A 56 -10.98 3.44 -29.20
CA VAL A 56 -9.96 2.45 -29.56
C VAL A 56 -9.91 2.31 -31.09
N LEU A 57 -11.06 2.33 -31.75
CA LEU A 57 -11.14 2.29 -33.22
C LEU A 57 -10.51 3.55 -33.85
N ALA A 58 -10.83 4.74 -33.34
CA ALA A 58 -10.23 5.99 -33.78
C ALA A 58 -8.70 5.97 -33.63
N MET A 59 -8.20 5.50 -32.50
CA MET A 59 -6.77 5.36 -32.24
C MET A 59 -6.08 4.42 -33.25
N ILE A 60 -6.68 3.26 -33.55
CA ILE A 60 -6.12 2.29 -34.50
C ILE A 60 -6.13 2.85 -35.93
N ALA A 61 -7.18 3.58 -36.29
CA ALA A 61 -7.30 4.24 -37.58
C ALA A 61 -6.19 5.28 -37.77
N GLU A 62 -5.88 6.07 -36.74
CA GLU A 62 -4.81 7.08 -36.75
C GLU A 62 -3.40 6.47 -36.63
N ALA A 63 -3.26 5.32 -35.97
CA ALA A 63 -1.97 4.69 -35.75
C ALA A 63 -1.28 4.33 -37.08
N ALA A 64 -0.02 4.75 -37.21
CA ALA A 64 0.87 4.45 -38.33
C ALA A 64 2.03 3.52 -37.93
N GLY A 65 2.22 3.28 -36.63
CA GLY A 65 3.27 2.39 -36.14
C GLY A 65 3.02 1.88 -34.73
N LEU A 66 3.84 0.91 -34.34
CA LEU A 66 3.80 0.26 -33.03
C LEU A 66 5.22 0.10 -32.49
N ARG A 67 5.46 0.56 -31.27
CA ARG A 67 6.67 0.25 -30.50
C ARG A 67 6.32 -0.65 -29.33
N HIS A 68 7.29 -1.40 -28.83
CA HIS A 68 7.12 -2.20 -27.64
C HIS A 68 8.41 -2.25 -26.81
N ILE A 69 8.26 -2.48 -25.51
CA ILE A 69 9.33 -2.72 -24.56
C ILE A 69 8.97 -3.99 -23.79
N PRO A 70 9.66 -5.12 -24.02
CA PRO A 70 9.45 -6.32 -23.21
C PRO A 70 9.94 -6.08 -21.78
N THR A 71 9.34 -6.78 -20.82
CA THR A 71 9.72 -6.74 -19.40
C THR A 71 9.88 -8.14 -18.86
N ASP A 72 10.61 -8.28 -17.75
CA ASP A 72 10.88 -9.59 -17.15
C ASP A 72 9.63 -10.14 -16.44
N SER A 73 8.65 -9.27 -16.16
CA SER A 73 7.42 -9.62 -15.46
C SER A 73 6.23 -8.72 -15.84
N VAL A 74 5.01 -9.19 -15.56
CA VAL A 74 3.75 -8.43 -15.70
C VAL A 74 3.70 -7.24 -14.74
N LEU A 75 4.25 -7.42 -13.54
CA LEU A 75 4.37 -6.36 -12.55
C LEU A 75 5.27 -5.23 -13.04
N GLU A 76 6.41 -5.55 -13.66
CA GLU A 76 7.25 -4.54 -14.31
C GLU A 76 6.54 -3.84 -15.46
N ALA A 77 5.78 -4.57 -16.27
CA ALA A 77 4.96 -3.97 -17.33
C ALA A 77 3.93 -2.98 -16.76
N LEU A 78 3.28 -3.31 -15.63
CA LEU A 78 2.35 -2.42 -14.93
C LEU A 78 3.03 -1.13 -14.45
N ILE A 79 4.21 -1.24 -13.83
CA ILE A 79 4.95 -0.07 -13.34
C ILE A 79 5.44 0.79 -14.51
N LEU A 80 5.98 0.15 -15.56
CA LEU A 80 6.48 0.84 -16.75
C LEU A 80 5.36 1.56 -17.50
N GLU A 81 4.18 0.93 -17.66
CA GLU A 81 3.00 1.56 -18.26
C GLU A 81 2.63 2.84 -17.52
N GLY A 82 2.48 2.79 -16.20
CA GLY A 82 2.13 3.96 -15.40
C GLY A 82 3.16 5.09 -15.54
N ASN A 83 4.44 4.76 -15.55
CA ASN A 83 5.52 5.74 -15.72
C ASN A 83 5.54 6.36 -17.13
N LEU A 84 5.29 5.58 -18.17
CA LEU A 84 5.24 6.06 -19.55
C LEU A 84 3.98 6.90 -19.81
N ILE A 85 2.82 6.49 -19.32
CA ILE A 85 1.59 7.30 -19.39
C ILE A 85 1.80 8.63 -18.68
N ARG A 86 2.38 8.60 -17.46
CA ARG A 86 2.68 9.83 -16.71
C ARG A 86 3.56 10.78 -17.51
N LYS A 87 4.63 10.25 -18.12
CA LYS A 87 5.63 11.02 -18.86
C LYS A 87 5.09 11.59 -20.16
N HIS A 88 4.31 10.81 -20.91
CA HIS A 88 3.93 11.16 -22.28
C HIS A 88 2.51 11.71 -22.41
N GLN A 89 1.63 11.50 -21.43
CA GLN A 89 0.21 11.88 -21.46
C GLN A 89 -0.45 11.66 -22.83
N PRO A 90 -0.46 10.41 -23.34
CA PRO A 90 -1.02 10.13 -24.67
C PRO A 90 -2.51 10.47 -24.72
N ILE A 91 -2.95 11.03 -25.85
CA ILE A 91 -4.32 11.52 -26.06
C ILE A 91 -5.37 10.43 -25.76
N TYR A 92 -5.12 9.20 -26.23
CA TYR A 92 -6.08 8.10 -26.04
C TYR A 92 -5.97 7.42 -24.67
N ASN A 93 -5.03 7.83 -23.81
CA ASN A 93 -4.94 7.41 -22.41
C ASN A 93 -5.59 8.42 -21.45
N THR A 94 -5.66 9.71 -21.79
CA THR A 94 -6.23 10.75 -20.91
C THR A 94 -7.75 10.79 -20.95
N ASP A 95 -8.34 10.39 -22.08
CA ASP A 95 -9.76 10.58 -22.36
C ASP A 95 -10.59 9.34 -21.99
N ARG A 96 -10.80 9.07 -20.70
CA ARG A 96 -11.80 8.06 -20.27
C ARG A 96 -13.16 8.70 -19.97
N LYS A 97 -14.24 8.06 -20.48
CA LYS A 97 -15.64 8.45 -20.32
C LYS A 97 -16.21 8.24 -18.90
N ASP A 98 -15.53 7.45 -18.06
CA ASP A 98 -16.03 7.09 -16.73
C ASP A 98 -15.56 8.09 -15.66
N ASP A 99 -16.46 8.42 -14.75
CA ASP A 99 -16.28 9.08 -13.44
C ASP A 99 -15.21 8.43 -12.51
N LYS A 100 -14.53 7.39 -12.98
CA LYS A 100 -13.46 6.65 -12.32
C LYS A 100 -12.10 7.20 -12.72
N SER A 101 -11.67 8.24 -12.02
CA SER A 101 -10.29 8.73 -12.09
C SER A 101 -9.27 7.63 -11.74
N TYR A 102 -8.11 7.64 -12.39
CA TYR A 102 -7.04 6.65 -12.20
C TYR A 102 -6.50 6.56 -10.77
N ASN A 103 -6.01 5.38 -10.41
CA ASN A 103 -5.37 5.18 -9.12
C ASN A 103 -3.92 5.68 -9.15
N HIS A 104 -3.46 6.17 -8.01
CA HIS A 104 -2.12 6.64 -7.76
C HIS A 104 -1.59 6.05 -6.46
N VAL A 105 -0.30 5.73 -6.44
CA VAL A 105 0.41 5.34 -5.21
C VAL A 105 1.10 6.56 -4.65
N ILE A 106 0.87 6.84 -3.38
CA ILE A 106 1.33 8.05 -2.72
C ILE A 106 2.23 7.67 -1.55
N ILE A 107 3.36 8.35 -1.42
CA ILE A 107 4.25 8.27 -0.27
C ILE A 107 4.27 9.64 0.42
N THR A 108 3.95 9.70 1.72
CA THR A 108 3.87 10.98 2.46
C THR A 108 5.25 11.52 2.89
N LYS A 109 5.31 12.77 3.36
CA LYS A 109 6.54 13.46 3.82
C LYS A 109 6.90 13.22 5.28
N GLU A 110 5.98 12.68 6.07
CA GLU A 110 6.15 12.41 7.51
C GLU A 110 7.44 11.63 7.82
N ASP A 111 7.88 11.68 9.08
CA ASP A 111 9.06 10.94 9.55
C ASP A 111 8.96 9.42 9.34
N TYR A 112 7.75 8.90 9.47
CA TYR A 112 7.37 7.54 9.10
C TYR A 112 6.35 7.60 7.96
N PRO A 113 6.82 7.78 6.69
CA PRO A 113 5.95 7.92 5.53
C PRO A 113 4.90 6.80 5.42
N ARG A 114 3.68 7.18 5.03
CA ARG A 114 2.61 6.25 4.70
C ARG A 114 2.66 5.93 3.21
N VAL A 115 2.36 4.69 2.83
CA VAL A 115 2.13 4.30 1.43
C VAL A 115 0.63 4.10 1.23
N LEU A 116 0.03 4.96 0.40
CA LEU A 116 -1.42 5.09 0.28
C LEU A 116 -1.87 4.97 -1.17
N LEU A 117 -3.12 4.55 -1.35
CA LEU A 117 -3.78 4.50 -2.65
C LEU A 117 -4.84 5.62 -2.74
N LEU A 118 -4.64 6.56 -3.64
CA LEU A 118 -5.57 7.67 -3.91
C LEU A 118 -6.06 7.62 -5.34
N ARG A 119 -7.26 8.13 -5.59
CA ARG A 119 -7.77 8.32 -6.96
C ARG A 119 -7.38 9.71 -7.48
N GLY A 120 -7.27 9.86 -8.80
CA GLY A 120 -6.91 11.13 -9.43
C GLY A 120 -7.87 12.27 -9.08
N LYS A 121 -9.16 11.98 -8.90
CA LYS A 121 -10.13 12.97 -8.42
C LYS A 121 -9.87 13.42 -6.99
N ASP A 122 -9.46 12.48 -6.12
CA ASP A 122 -9.07 12.79 -4.74
C ASP A 122 -7.86 13.73 -4.74
N LEU A 123 -6.91 13.52 -5.66
CA LEU A 123 -5.75 14.39 -5.85
C LEU A 123 -6.12 15.76 -6.43
N ALA A 124 -7.04 15.80 -7.41
CA ALA A 124 -7.50 17.06 -8.01
C ALA A 124 -8.29 17.92 -7.02
N GLN A 125 -8.99 17.30 -6.07
CA GLN A 125 -9.70 17.99 -4.99
C GLN A 125 -8.77 18.53 -3.89
N MET A 126 -7.54 18.01 -3.78
CA MET A 126 -6.54 18.53 -2.85
C MET A 126 -6.02 19.89 -3.33
N SER A 127 -6.60 20.97 -2.80
CA SER A 127 -6.02 22.31 -2.84
C SER A 127 -5.05 22.52 -1.66
N LYS A 128 -4.40 23.69 -1.56
CA LYS A 128 -3.55 24.03 -0.41
C LYS A 128 -4.31 23.95 0.93
N ASP A 129 -5.62 24.19 0.90
CA ASP A 129 -6.47 24.34 2.09
C ASP A 129 -7.47 23.19 2.26
N ASN A 130 -7.66 22.34 1.23
CA ASN A 130 -8.56 21.18 1.31
C ASN A 130 -7.82 19.92 1.76
N ILE A 131 -8.30 19.35 2.86
CA ILE A 131 -7.82 18.10 3.43
C ILE A 131 -8.64 16.94 2.86
N VAL A 132 -7.98 16.00 2.19
CA VAL A 132 -8.61 14.76 1.71
C VAL A 132 -7.97 13.58 2.42
N LYS A 133 -8.78 12.79 3.14
CA LYS A 133 -8.33 11.67 3.99
C LYS A 133 -7.27 12.07 5.04
N GLY A 134 -7.41 13.25 5.63
CA GLY A 134 -6.48 13.75 6.65
C GLY A 134 -5.10 14.12 6.08
N LEU A 135 -5.01 14.35 4.77
CA LEU A 135 -3.79 14.76 4.07
C LEU A 135 -4.07 15.99 3.21
N SER A 136 -3.10 16.91 3.20
CA SER A 136 -3.04 18.03 2.28
C SER A 136 -1.99 17.79 1.20
N LEU A 137 -2.02 18.57 0.11
CA LEU A 137 -1.06 18.40 -0.99
C LEU A 137 0.40 18.56 -0.55
N LYS A 138 0.66 19.41 0.44
CA LYS A 138 1.99 19.62 1.02
C LYS A 138 2.54 18.39 1.75
N ASP A 139 1.68 17.46 2.16
CA ASP A 139 2.07 16.25 2.90
C ASP A 139 2.52 15.12 1.97
N LEU A 140 2.35 15.27 0.65
CA LEU A 140 2.68 14.24 -0.34
C LEU A 140 4.12 14.40 -0.82
N ARG A 141 4.96 13.37 -0.66
CA ARG A 141 6.37 13.37 -1.11
C ARG A 141 6.53 12.83 -2.51
N TYR A 142 5.94 11.67 -2.76
CA TYR A 142 6.01 10.98 -4.05
C TYR A 142 4.62 10.56 -4.50
N ILE A 143 4.37 10.70 -5.79
CA ILE A 143 3.13 10.31 -6.47
C ILE A 143 3.55 9.41 -7.62
N PHE A 144 2.99 8.21 -7.74
CA PHE A 144 3.23 7.28 -8.84
C PHE A 144 1.92 6.93 -9.54
N GLY A 145 1.98 6.65 -10.83
CA GLY A 145 0.80 6.54 -11.71
C GLY A 145 0.69 7.76 -12.63
N PRO A 146 -0.42 7.90 -13.36
CA PRO A 146 -1.68 7.19 -13.16
C PRO A 146 -1.62 5.71 -13.54
N TYR A 147 -2.33 4.86 -12.81
CA TYR A 147 -2.49 3.44 -13.11
C TYR A 147 -3.91 3.15 -13.63
N PRO A 148 -4.05 2.80 -14.93
CA PRO A 148 -5.35 2.51 -15.54
C PRO A 148 -6.08 1.31 -14.95
N HIS A 149 -5.33 0.34 -14.43
CA HIS A 149 -5.83 -0.94 -13.93
C HIS A 149 -5.69 -1.03 -12.40
N GLY A 150 -6.72 -0.59 -11.68
CA GLY A 150 -6.70 -0.51 -10.21
C GLY A 150 -6.58 -1.86 -9.49
N THR A 151 -7.15 -2.93 -10.06
CA THR A 151 -7.09 -4.27 -9.47
C THR A 151 -5.67 -4.82 -9.49
N ALA A 152 -4.98 -4.74 -10.65
CA ALA A 152 -3.58 -5.14 -10.76
C ALA A 152 -2.69 -4.33 -9.81
N LEU A 153 -2.91 -3.02 -9.71
CA LEU A 153 -2.17 -2.17 -8.77
C LEU A 153 -2.36 -2.60 -7.30
N LYS A 154 -3.59 -2.98 -6.91
CA LYS A 154 -3.84 -3.47 -5.54
C LYS A 154 -3.10 -4.78 -5.26
N GLN A 155 -3.05 -5.69 -6.22
CA GLN A 155 -2.29 -6.94 -6.07
C GLN A 155 -0.79 -6.68 -6.02
N ALA A 156 -0.28 -5.80 -6.90
CA ALA A 156 1.10 -5.31 -6.86
C ALA A 156 1.47 -4.75 -5.47
N LEU A 157 0.62 -3.88 -4.90
CA LEU A 157 0.83 -3.34 -3.56
C LEU A 157 0.82 -4.40 -2.46
N LYS A 158 0.00 -5.45 -2.57
CA LYS A 158 0.04 -6.58 -1.62
C LYS A 158 1.39 -7.30 -1.65
N LEU A 159 1.94 -7.53 -2.85
CA LEU A 159 3.26 -8.14 -3.01
C LEU A 159 4.35 -7.23 -2.44
N VAL A 160 4.33 -5.95 -2.81
CA VAL A 160 5.26 -4.95 -2.27
C VAL A 160 5.20 -4.89 -0.75
N ARG A 161 4.00 -4.94 -0.16
CA ARG A 161 3.82 -4.88 1.30
C ARG A 161 4.35 -6.11 2.02
N LYS A 162 4.31 -7.29 1.39
CA LYS A 162 4.92 -8.51 1.94
C LYS A 162 6.45 -8.43 1.91
N ILE A 163 7.03 -7.89 0.83
CA ILE A 163 8.50 -7.76 0.67
C ILE A 163 9.05 -6.62 1.54
N PHE A 164 8.36 -5.48 1.53
CA PHE A 164 8.72 -4.27 2.27
C PHE A 164 7.52 -3.82 3.11
N PRO A 165 7.34 -4.38 4.32
CA PRO A 165 6.28 -3.95 5.22
C PRO A 165 6.30 -2.45 5.47
N TYR A 166 5.12 -1.83 5.40
CA TYR A 166 4.96 -0.39 5.54
C TYR A 166 3.69 -0.03 6.34
N ARG A 167 3.70 1.18 6.89
CA ARG A 167 2.57 1.77 7.62
C ARG A 167 1.58 2.41 6.65
N ASP A 168 0.30 2.23 6.95
CA ASP A 168 -0.83 2.91 6.32
C ASP A 168 -1.63 3.75 7.33
N THR A 169 -2.09 3.14 8.43
CA THR A 169 -3.06 3.76 9.34
C THR A 169 -2.57 3.98 10.77
N CYS A 170 -1.64 3.15 11.28
CA CYS A 170 -1.23 3.22 12.68
C CYS A 170 -0.58 4.57 13.03
N THR A 171 -0.41 4.91 14.30
CA THR A 171 0.33 6.13 14.72
C THR A 171 1.72 5.76 15.23
N PRO A 172 2.78 6.54 14.96
CA PRO A 172 4.11 6.23 15.49
C PRO A 172 4.19 6.32 17.02
N HIS A 173 5.01 5.47 17.63
CA HIS A 173 5.12 5.31 19.09
C HIS A 173 5.34 6.63 19.84
N HIS A 174 6.25 7.49 19.36
CA HIS A 174 6.51 8.77 20.04
C HIS A 174 5.29 9.70 20.09
N PHE A 175 4.41 9.65 19.08
CA PHE A 175 3.14 10.38 19.11
C PHE A 175 2.11 9.71 20.02
N GLN A 176 2.20 8.40 20.26
CA GLN A 176 1.32 7.71 21.21
C GLN A 176 1.65 8.09 22.65
N ILE A 177 2.95 8.16 23.00
CA ILE A 177 3.41 8.64 24.32
C ILE A 177 2.86 10.05 24.58
N LEU A 178 2.99 10.97 23.62
CA LEU A 178 2.50 12.34 23.75
C LEU A 178 0.97 12.42 23.96
N LYS A 179 0.19 11.53 23.33
CA LYS A 179 -1.26 11.47 23.55
C LYS A 179 -1.62 10.93 24.93
N SER A 180 -0.88 9.95 25.45
CA SER A 180 -1.08 9.46 26.81
C SER A 180 -0.69 10.48 27.89
N THR A 181 0.34 11.30 27.65
CA THR A 181 0.78 12.32 28.61
C THR A 181 -0.17 13.52 28.66
N VAL A 182 -0.83 13.89 27.56
CA VAL A 182 -1.81 14.98 27.52
C VAL A 182 -3.17 14.61 28.15
N ASN A 183 -3.47 13.31 28.28
CA ASN A 183 -4.73 12.84 28.88
C ASN A 183 -4.72 12.76 30.42
N TYR A 184 -3.59 13.05 31.07
CA TYR A 184 -3.60 13.33 32.50
C TYR A 184 -4.12 14.76 32.72
N LYS A 185 -5.44 14.88 32.91
CA LYS A 185 -6.01 16.05 33.60
C LYS A 185 -5.24 16.21 34.91
N THR A 186 -4.69 17.40 35.14
CA THR A 186 -4.23 17.80 36.46
C THR A 186 -5.32 17.43 37.47
N PRO A 187 -5.00 16.75 38.58
CA PRO A 187 -5.98 16.59 39.64
C PRO A 187 -6.44 17.99 40.03
N LYS A 188 -7.76 18.23 39.99
CA LYS A 188 -8.34 19.47 40.53
C LYS A 188 -7.80 19.59 41.95
N SER A 189 -6.89 20.53 42.18
CA SER A 189 -6.50 20.91 43.53
C SER A 189 -7.79 21.37 44.22
N THR A 190 -8.31 20.54 45.12
CA THR A 190 -9.31 20.96 46.09
C THR A 190 -8.72 22.19 46.79
N PRO A 191 -9.41 23.33 46.85
CA PRO A 191 -8.91 24.47 47.60
C PRO A 191 -8.72 24.02 49.05
N PRO A 192 -7.63 24.40 49.73
CA PRO A 192 -7.50 24.12 51.16
C PRO A 192 -8.66 24.79 51.89
N LEU A 193 -9.42 24.01 52.66
CA LEU A 193 -10.36 24.55 53.64
C LEU A 193 -9.56 25.42 54.62
N LEU A 194 -9.72 26.74 54.52
CA LEU A 194 -9.28 27.66 55.55
C LEU A 194 -10.14 27.41 56.80
N CYS A 195 -9.61 26.66 57.76
CA CYS A 195 -10.13 26.67 59.12
C CYS A 195 -9.73 28.02 59.75
N LYS A 196 -10.68 28.97 59.79
CA LYS A 196 -10.55 30.17 60.62
C LYS A 196 -10.67 29.77 62.09
N GLY A 197 -9.66 30.13 62.88
CA GLY A 197 -9.63 29.90 64.32
C GLY A 197 -10.75 30.64 65.05
N GLY A 198 -11.44 29.91 65.93
CA GLY A 198 -12.35 30.42 66.95
C GLY A 198 -12.26 29.47 68.14
N SER A 199 -11.97 30.03 69.31
CA SER A 199 -11.66 29.36 70.57
C SER A 199 -12.79 28.46 71.11
N SER A 200 -12.51 27.17 71.31
CA SER A 200 -12.96 26.26 72.41
C SER A 200 -13.16 24.81 71.94
N HIS A 201 -12.58 23.84 72.68
CA HIS A 201 -12.71 22.35 72.61
C HIS A 201 -11.86 21.54 71.58
N PRO A 202 -11.60 20.23 71.82
CA PRO A 202 -10.32 19.62 72.23
C PRO A 202 -9.57 18.92 71.05
N PRO A 203 -8.35 18.37 71.23
CA PRO A 203 -7.50 18.00 70.10
C PRO A 203 -7.97 16.72 69.41
N CYS A 204 -8.07 16.76 68.08
CA CYS A 204 -8.18 15.55 67.26
C CYS A 204 -6.88 14.75 67.38
N HIS A 205 -7.01 13.49 67.79
CA HIS A 205 -5.90 12.55 67.94
C HIS A 205 -5.13 12.36 66.63
N LEU A 206 -3.80 12.52 66.73
CA LEU A 206 -2.82 12.09 65.74
C LEU A 206 -2.95 10.58 65.48
N TYR A 207 -3.25 10.20 64.24
CA TYR A 207 -2.90 8.87 63.74
C TYR A 207 -1.43 8.91 63.30
N LYS A 208 -0.54 8.36 64.13
CA LYS A 208 0.86 8.10 63.74
C LYS A 208 0.93 6.76 62.99
N GLY A 209 1.07 6.83 61.67
CA GLY A 209 1.68 5.77 60.85
C GLY A 209 3.02 6.29 60.34
N GLY A 210 4.12 5.73 60.86
CA GLY A 210 5.48 6.25 60.73
C GLY A 210 6.16 5.99 59.38
N ASN A 211 6.79 7.06 58.89
CA ASN A 211 8.17 7.18 58.37
C ASN A 211 8.82 6.03 57.59
N SER A 212 9.03 6.28 56.30
CA SER A 212 10.33 6.67 55.72
C SER A 212 10.04 7.31 54.36
N GLY A 213 10.58 8.43 53.89
CA GLY A 213 11.59 9.35 54.38
C GLY A 213 12.08 10.13 53.15
N SER A 214 11.54 11.33 52.90
CA SER A 214 12.20 12.36 52.08
C SER A 214 11.50 13.69 52.31
N SER A 215 12.12 14.55 53.14
CA SER A 215 11.70 15.93 53.34
C SER A 215 11.99 16.73 52.07
N SER A 216 11.01 17.46 51.56
CA SER A 216 11.24 18.47 50.54
C SER A 216 11.55 19.81 51.21
N LEU A 217 12.83 20.17 51.26
CA LEU A 217 13.24 21.57 51.41
C LEU A 217 13.04 22.24 50.04
N TYR A 218 12.22 23.29 50.01
CA TYR A 218 12.06 24.14 48.83
C TYR A 218 13.01 25.34 48.98
N GLU A 219 14.09 25.36 48.21
CA GLU A 219 14.83 26.58 47.93
C GLU A 219 14.44 27.09 46.53
N ARG A 220 14.04 28.36 46.48
CA ARG A 220 13.77 29.11 45.26
C ARG A 220 15.08 29.71 44.75
N GLU A 221 15.61 29.21 43.64
CA GLU A 221 16.44 30.03 42.74
C GLU A 221 16.24 29.61 41.28
N GLY A 222 15.99 30.59 40.41
CA GLY A 222 16.25 30.51 38.97
C GLY A 222 15.30 29.64 38.12
N GLY A 223 14.37 30.29 37.42
CA GLY A 223 13.42 29.66 36.52
C GLY A 223 14.04 28.72 35.47
N ARG A 224 13.63 27.45 35.53
CA ARG A 224 13.42 26.49 34.43
C ARG A 224 12.92 25.19 35.08
N ASP A 225 11.63 24.91 34.93
CA ASP A 225 11.03 23.67 35.44
C ASP A 225 11.55 22.47 34.65
N PHE A 226 12.58 21.79 35.17
CA PHE A 226 12.97 20.46 34.73
C PHE A 226 12.25 19.43 35.59
N ILE A 227 11.21 18.80 35.04
CA ILE A 227 10.58 17.64 35.67
C ILE A 227 11.57 16.47 35.56
N GLN A 228 12.30 16.21 36.64
CA GLN A 228 13.10 14.99 36.77
C GLN A 228 12.15 13.86 37.19
N PHE A 229 11.72 13.05 36.22
CA PHE A 229 10.91 11.87 36.48
C PHE A 229 11.75 10.82 37.20
N HIS A 230 11.48 10.59 38.49
CA HIS A 230 11.92 9.38 39.17
C HIS A 230 11.13 8.20 38.60
N ASN A 231 11.86 7.29 37.94
CA ASN A 231 11.38 5.99 37.49
C ASN A 231 10.84 5.20 38.69
N SER A 232 9.52 5.04 38.80
CA SER A 232 8.96 3.93 39.55
C SER A 232 8.94 2.68 38.66
N GLU A 233 9.34 1.57 39.25
CA GLU A 233 9.71 0.34 38.56
C GLU A 233 8.51 -0.36 37.89
N LYS A 234 8.65 -0.56 36.58
CA LYS A 234 8.35 -1.78 35.81
C LYS A 234 7.07 -2.56 36.16
N HIS A 235 5.96 -2.15 35.53
CA HIS A 235 5.06 -3.11 34.89
C HIS A 235 5.24 -3.03 33.38
N THR A 236 6.10 -3.89 32.82
CA THR A 236 6.30 -4.03 31.38
C THR A 236 5.13 -4.80 30.77
N THR A 237 3.97 -4.16 30.62
CA THR A 237 2.94 -4.68 29.72
C THR A 237 3.51 -4.58 28.30
N LYS A 238 3.68 -5.73 27.64
CA LYS A 238 4.09 -5.80 26.23
C LYS A 238 3.16 -4.86 25.45
N ALA A 239 3.68 -3.77 24.90
CA ALA A 239 2.89 -2.87 24.07
C ALA A 239 2.41 -3.67 22.84
N HIS A 240 1.13 -4.06 22.85
CA HIS A 240 0.53 -4.74 21.72
C HIS A 240 0.55 -3.81 20.50
N GLY A 241 1.18 -4.26 19.42
CA GLY A 241 1.23 -3.48 18.19
C GLY A 241 -0.11 -3.44 17.47
N CYS A 242 -0.18 -2.69 16.37
CA CYS A 242 -1.39 -2.72 15.54
C CYS A 242 -1.55 -4.09 14.88
N PHE A 243 -2.78 -4.45 14.49
CA PHE A 243 -3.06 -5.68 13.74
C PHE A 243 -2.09 -5.93 12.58
N ASN A 244 -1.81 -4.90 11.77
CA ASN A 244 -0.87 -5.01 10.65
C ASN A 244 0.55 -5.38 11.09
N PHE A 245 0.99 -5.01 12.30
CA PHE A 245 2.27 -5.45 12.85
C PHE A 245 2.23 -6.93 13.25
N GLU A 246 1.16 -7.35 13.91
CA GLU A 246 0.97 -8.75 14.34
C GLU A 246 0.96 -9.72 13.15
N ILE A 247 0.41 -9.30 12.01
CA ILE A 247 0.42 -10.09 10.76
C ILE A 247 1.61 -9.78 9.82
N GLY A 248 2.61 -9.01 10.27
CA GLY A 248 3.85 -8.74 9.53
C GLY A 248 3.73 -7.78 8.33
N LEU A 249 2.61 -7.08 8.16
CA LEU A 249 2.39 -6.10 7.09
C LEU A 249 2.80 -4.66 7.45
N CYS A 250 3.13 -4.41 8.72
CA CYS A 250 3.68 -3.17 9.26
C CYS A 250 4.93 -3.52 10.08
N PRO A 251 6.03 -2.76 10.02
CA PRO A 251 7.26 -3.08 10.75
C PRO A 251 7.26 -2.61 12.22
N GLY A 252 6.10 -2.30 12.80
CA GLY A 252 6.01 -1.92 14.23
C GLY A 252 6.36 -0.46 14.51
N VAL A 253 5.99 0.45 13.61
CA VAL A 253 6.17 1.90 13.81
C VAL A 253 5.43 2.40 15.06
N CYS A 254 4.29 1.78 15.39
CA CYS A 254 3.48 2.10 16.57
C CYS A 254 4.07 1.62 17.89
N THR A 255 4.83 0.53 17.88
CA THR A 255 5.48 -0.04 19.08
C THR A 255 6.88 0.50 19.30
N GLY A 256 7.45 1.20 18.31
CA GLY A 256 8.80 1.75 18.38
C GLY A 256 9.90 0.71 18.09
N VAL A 257 9.53 -0.49 17.66
CA VAL A 257 10.46 -1.59 17.34
C VAL A 257 11.37 -1.22 16.16
N ILE A 258 10.87 -0.47 15.17
CA ILE A 258 11.66 -0.02 14.03
C ILE A 258 12.12 1.44 14.18
N SER A 259 13.40 1.68 13.91
CA SER A 259 13.95 3.04 13.89
C SER A 259 13.50 3.82 12.64
N LYS A 260 13.46 5.16 12.76
CA LYS A 260 13.19 6.08 11.64
C LYS A 260 14.10 5.81 10.44
N LYS A 261 15.40 5.63 10.66
CA LYS A 261 16.40 5.39 9.61
C LYS A 261 16.13 4.09 8.86
N GLU A 262 15.82 3.02 9.59
CA GLU A 262 15.52 1.72 8.97
C GLU A 262 14.19 1.75 8.19
N TYR A 263 13.17 2.39 8.75
CA TYR A 263 11.89 2.56 8.06
C TYR A 263 12.04 3.40 6.77
N GLN A 264 12.81 4.49 6.80
CA GLN A 264 13.10 5.29 5.61
C GLN A 264 13.81 4.50 4.51
N LYS A 265 14.67 3.55 4.87
CA LYS A 265 15.30 2.64 3.91
C LYS A 265 14.27 1.73 3.21
N ARG A 266 13.31 1.19 3.97
CA ARG A 266 12.18 0.41 3.41
C ARG A 266 11.34 1.27 2.46
N ILE A 267 11.03 2.51 2.84
CA ILE A 267 10.31 3.47 1.97
C ILE A 267 11.12 3.79 0.71
N GLN A 268 12.44 3.90 0.81
CA GLN A 268 13.30 4.14 -0.35
C GLN A 268 13.29 2.95 -1.33
N HIS A 269 13.25 1.70 -0.86
CA HIS A 269 13.06 0.55 -1.75
C HIS A 269 11.70 0.56 -2.44
N ILE A 270 10.62 0.90 -1.72
CA ILE A 270 9.27 1.03 -2.31
C ILE A 270 9.26 2.15 -3.36
N LYS A 271 9.90 3.27 -3.10
CA LYS A 271 10.07 4.36 -4.07
C LYS A 271 10.78 3.85 -5.33
N LEU A 272 11.94 3.21 -5.18
CA LEU A 272 12.71 2.66 -6.31
C LEU A 272 11.92 1.61 -7.09
N PHE A 273 11.09 0.83 -6.40
CA PHE A 273 10.24 -0.19 -7.01
C PHE A 273 9.26 0.45 -7.99
N PHE A 274 8.53 1.49 -7.54
CA PHE A 274 7.59 2.23 -8.40
C PHE A 274 8.28 3.13 -9.44
N GLU A 275 9.57 3.44 -9.29
CA GLU A 275 10.40 4.05 -10.35
C GLU A 275 10.87 3.04 -11.41
N GLY A 276 10.59 1.74 -11.23
CA GLY A 276 11.07 0.67 -12.13
C GLY A 276 12.56 0.34 -11.96
N LYS A 277 13.18 0.74 -10.85
CA LYS A 277 14.63 0.55 -10.60
C LYS A 277 14.93 -0.74 -9.82
N LYS A 278 14.32 -1.87 -10.23
CA LYS A 278 14.48 -3.18 -9.58
C LYS A 278 15.93 -3.60 -9.43
N SER A 279 16.73 -3.46 -10.48
CA SER A 279 18.16 -3.81 -10.49
C SER A 279 18.96 -3.10 -9.39
N LYS A 280 18.59 -1.85 -9.06
CA LYS A 280 19.21 -1.10 -7.96
C LYS A 280 18.81 -1.69 -6.60
N ILE A 281 17.54 -2.04 -6.42
CA ILE A 281 17.05 -2.65 -5.18
C ILE A 281 17.75 -3.99 -4.91
N LEU A 282 17.89 -4.84 -5.93
CA LEU A 282 18.58 -6.12 -5.81
C LEU A 282 20.03 -5.94 -5.36
N LYS A 283 20.76 -5.01 -5.98
CA LYS A 283 22.14 -4.66 -5.58
C LYS A 283 22.22 -4.14 -4.15
N ASP A 284 21.30 -3.25 -3.76
CA ASP A 284 21.24 -2.69 -2.41
C ASP A 284 20.97 -3.79 -1.37
N LEU A 285 19.97 -4.65 -1.60
CA LEU A 285 19.62 -5.77 -0.72
C LEU A 285 20.76 -6.80 -0.61
N ALA A 286 21.40 -7.16 -1.72
CA ALA A 286 22.52 -8.10 -1.69
C ALA A 286 23.70 -7.58 -0.85
N ARG A 287 24.03 -6.28 -1.00
CA ARG A 287 25.05 -5.60 -0.19
C ARG A 287 24.66 -5.57 1.30
N ASP A 288 23.41 -5.22 1.59
CA ASP A 288 22.90 -5.13 2.95
C ASP A 288 22.92 -6.50 3.66
N MET A 289 22.46 -7.54 2.97
CA MET A 289 22.48 -8.91 3.47
C MET A 289 23.90 -9.34 3.86
N LYS A 290 24.89 -9.09 2.99
CA LYS A 290 26.31 -9.39 3.26
C LYS A 290 26.82 -8.62 4.48
N THR A 291 26.47 -7.33 4.57
CA THR A 291 26.86 -6.47 5.70
C THR A 291 26.25 -6.96 7.02
N TYR A 292 24.97 -7.33 7.04
CA TYR A 292 24.31 -7.87 8.23
C TYR A 292 24.92 -9.21 8.65
N ALA A 293 25.25 -10.09 7.70
CA ALA A 293 25.92 -11.35 7.99
C ALA A 293 27.32 -11.13 8.62
N GLN A 294 28.12 -10.21 8.07
CA GLN A 294 29.43 -9.84 8.63
C GLN A 294 29.34 -9.28 10.05
N ASN A 295 28.30 -8.49 10.32
CA ASN A 295 28.04 -7.92 11.65
C ASN A 295 27.32 -8.88 12.61
N ARG A 296 27.19 -10.18 12.26
CA ARG A 296 26.50 -11.22 13.05
C ARG A 296 25.02 -10.90 13.35
N GLN A 297 24.38 -10.08 12.51
CA GLN A 297 22.94 -9.75 12.59
C GLN A 297 22.14 -10.72 11.72
N PHE A 298 22.08 -11.99 12.13
CA PHE A 298 21.54 -13.07 11.30
C PHE A 298 20.05 -12.94 10.96
N GLU A 299 19.23 -12.43 11.89
CA GLU A 299 17.81 -12.20 11.64
C GLU A 299 17.60 -11.18 10.51
N LYS A 300 18.30 -10.03 10.57
CA LYS A 300 18.24 -9.01 9.52
C LYS A 300 18.81 -9.49 8.20
N ALA A 301 19.86 -10.32 8.23
CA ALA A 301 20.41 -10.95 7.04
C ALA A 301 19.38 -11.90 6.40
N ALA A 302 18.69 -12.71 7.20
CA ALA A 302 17.64 -13.62 6.73
C ALA A 302 16.44 -12.86 6.16
N GLU A 303 15.96 -11.79 6.81
CA GLU A 303 14.92 -10.91 6.28
C GLU A 303 15.31 -10.33 4.92
N THR A 304 16.53 -9.80 4.82
CA THR A 304 17.03 -9.17 3.58
C THR A 304 17.19 -10.19 2.46
N ARG A 305 17.68 -11.40 2.77
CA ARG A 305 17.76 -12.53 1.84
C ARG A 305 16.38 -12.94 1.32
N ASN A 306 15.41 -13.07 2.22
CA ASN A 306 14.04 -13.44 1.85
C ASN A 306 13.39 -12.37 0.97
N ALA A 307 13.64 -11.08 1.27
CA ALA A 307 13.19 -9.98 0.43
C ALA A 307 13.85 -9.99 -0.96
N LEU A 308 15.16 -10.26 -1.03
CA LEU A 308 15.90 -10.41 -2.29
C LEU A 308 15.31 -11.53 -3.13
N PHE A 309 15.21 -12.74 -2.56
CA PHE A 309 14.63 -13.91 -3.21
C PHE A 309 13.20 -13.64 -3.71
N SER A 310 12.36 -13.04 -2.85
CA SER A 310 10.98 -12.70 -3.20
C SER A 310 10.89 -11.72 -4.36
N LEU A 311 11.82 -10.74 -4.45
CA LEU A 311 11.85 -9.75 -5.52
C LEU A 311 12.38 -10.31 -6.85
N GLU A 312 13.29 -11.27 -6.79
CA GLU A 312 13.78 -11.99 -7.98
C GLU A 312 12.72 -12.96 -8.53
N HIS A 313 12.02 -13.67 -7.64
CA HIS A 313 11.09 -14.73 -7.98
C HIS A 313 9.62 -14.28 -7.88
N ILE A 314 9.33 -13.00 -8.16
CA ILE A 314 7.94 -12.54 -8.19
C ILE A 314 7.19 -13.32 -9.28
N GLN A 315 6.36 -14.26 -8.85
CA GLN A 315 5.46 -15.01 -9.71
C GLN A 315 4.16 -14.21 -9.89
N ASP A 316 3.99 -13.62 -11.06
CA ASP A 316 2.88 -12.73 -11.39
C ASP A 316 1.54 -13.45 -11.65
N VAL A 317 1.41 -14.72 -11.27
CA VAL A 317 0.20 -15.54 -11.52
C VAL A 317 -1.07 -14.84 -11.00
N SER A 318 -0.96 -14.12 -9.88
CA SER A 318 -2.08 -13.38 -9.28
C SER A 318 -2.47 -12.07 -10.00
N LEU A 319 -1.59 -11.51 -10.85
CA LEU A 319 -1.92 -10.37 -11.73
C LEU A 319 -2.68 -10.80 -12.98
N LEU A 320 -2.67 -12.09 -13.31
CA LEU A 320 -3.37 -12.67 -14.46
C LEU A 320 -4.89 -12.78 -14.22
N SER A 321 -5.31 -12.81 -12.95
CA SER A 321 -6.68 -13.10 -12.56
C SER A 321 -7.59 -11.86 -12.73
N ARG A 322 -8.28 -11.83 -13.88
CA ARG A 322 -9.47 -11.02 -14.27
C ARG A 322 -9.27 -9.98 -15.36
N GLU A 323 -8.06 -9.62 -15.76
CA GLU A 323 -7.88 -8.65 -16.85
C GLU A 323 -8.20 -9.25 -18.23
N ASN A 324 -7.87 -10.54 -18.44
CA ASN A 324 -8.20 -11.25 -19.68
C ASN A 324 -9.70 -11.59 -19.78
N MET A 325 -10.36 -11.79 -18.64
CA MET A 325 -11.75 -12.28 -18.60
C MET A 325 -12.76 -11.23 -19.08
N GLN A 326 -12.41 -9.93 -19.01
CA GLN A 326 -13.26 -8.83 -19.46
C GLN A 326 -13.12 -8.53 -20.95
N GLU A 327 -12.06 -9.01 -21.61
CA GLU A 327 -11.83 -8.80 -23.03
C GLU A 327 -12.18 -10.01 -23.90
N SER A 328 -12.46 -11.15 -23.26
CA SER A 328 -12.87 -12.40 -23.91
C SER A 328 -14.23 -12.87 -23.40
N PHE A 329 -15.15 -11.95 -23.05
CA PHE A 329 -16.56 -12.32 -22.96
C PHE A 329 -17.10 -12.46 -24.38
N GLU A 330 -16.65 -13.52 -25.05
CA GLU A 330 -17.50 -14.12 -26.07
C GLU A 330 -18.65 -14.79 -25.31
N PRO A 331 -19.91 -14.46 -25.58
CA PRO A 331 -20.99 -15.36 -25.25
C PRO A 331 -20.86 -16.55 -26.20
N ARG A 332 -19.87 -17.42 -25.95
CA ARG A 332 -20.00 -18.78 -26.46
C ARG A 332 -21.20 -19.33 -25.73
N GLY A 333 -22.17 -19.84 -26.47
CA GLY A 333 -23.30 -20.61 -25.95
C GLY A 333 -22.85 -21.92 -25.32
N THR A 334 -21.91 -21.86 -24.38
CA THR A 334 -21.51 -22.97 -23.55
C THR A 334 -22.53 -23.01 -22.42
N LYS A 335 -23.40 -24.02 -22.46
CA LYS A 335 -24.24 -24.40 -21.33
C LYS A 335 -23.41 -24.33 -20.05
N THR A 336 -23.75 -23.43 -19.14
CA THR A 336 -23.00 -23.24 -17.90
C THR A 336 -23.67 -24.08 -16.83
N ARG A 337 -23.08 -25.23 -16.52
CA ARG A 337 -23.52 -26.10 -15.41
C ARG A 337 -22.59 -25.87 -14.22
N LEU A 338 -23.16 -25.47 -13.09
CA LEU A 338 -22.47 -25.28 -11.83
C LEU A 338 -23.01 -26.31 -10.83
N GLU A 339 -22.14 -27.21 -10.39
CA GLU A 339 -22.46 -28.19 -9.36
C GLU A 339 -21.79 -27.80 -8.05
N ALA A 340 -22.56 -27.74 -6.98
CA ALA A 340 -22.09 -27.53 -5.63
C ALA A 340 -22.39 -28.77 -4.80
N TYR A 341 -21.39 -29.25 -4.09
CA TYR A 341 -21.50 -30.39 -3.19
C TYR A 341 -21.23 -29.91 -1.77
N ASP A 342 -22.11 -30.26 -0.84
CA ASP A 342 -21.93 -29.98 0.57
C ASP A 342 -22.23 -31.22 1.40
N ILE A 343 -21.63 -31.32 2.58
CA ILE A 343 -21.92 -32.38 3.54
C ILE A 343 -22.89 -31.78 4.55
N ALA A 344 -24.17 -32.05 4.37
CA ALA A 344 -25.21 -31.54 5.26
C ALA A 344 -25.28 -32.42 6.52
N HIS A 345 -24.36 -32.17 7.47
CA HIS A 345 -24.35 -32.89 8.75
C HIS A 345 -24.49 -31.89 9.90
N ILE A 346 -25.59 -31.97 10.65
CA ILE A 346 -25.77 -31.16 11.88
C ILE A 346 -26.01 -32.00 13.14
N SER A 347 -26.18 -33.33 13.02
CA SER A 347 -26.02 -34.38 14.06
C SER A 347 -26.63 -35.71 13.58
N GLY A 348 -26.06 -36.85 13.99
CA GLY A 348 -26.50 -38.21 13.59
C GLY A 348 -25.32 -39.12 13.18
N THR A 349 -25.56 -40.43 13.06
CA THR A 349 -24.53 -41.44 12.72
C THR A 349 -24.29 -41.62 11.21
N ASP A 350 -25.21 -41.16 10.36
CA ASP A 350 -25.17 -41.40 8.92
C ASP A 350 -24.81 -40.13 8.15
N THR A 351 -23.72 -40.16 7.37
CA THR A 351 -23.26 -39.01 6.59
C THR A 351 -24.08 -38.84 5.33
N VAL A 352 -24.77 -37.70 5.20
CA VAL A 352 -25.57 -37.36 4.00
C VAL A 352 -24.91 -36.20 3.25
N GLY A 353 -24.72 -36.38 1.94
CA GLY A 353 -24.26 -35.34 1.03
C GLY A 353 -25.43 -34.65 0.32
N VAL A 354 -25.34 -33.34 0.13
CA VAL A 354 -26.25 -32.56 -0.70
C VAL A 354 -25.50 -32.12 -1.96
N MET A 355 -26.14 -32.32 -3.11
CA MET A 355 -25.66 -31.80 -4.40
C MET A 355 -26.70 -30.83 -4.93
N THR A 356 -26.27 -29.62 -5.29
CA THR A 356 -27.09 -28.63 -5.97
C THR A 356 -26.49 -28.34 -7.32
N VAL A 357 -27.33 -28.32 -8.35
CA VAL A 357 -26.90 -28.08 -9.73
C VAL A 357 -27.67 -26.90 -10.27
N ILE A 358 -26.95 -25.93 -10.84
CA ILE A 358 -27.53 -24.80 -11.55
C ILE A 358 -27.10 -24.91 -13.01
N GLU A 359 -28.06 -24.97 -13.93
CA GLU A 359 -27.81 -24.98 -15.37
C GLU A 359 -28.31 -23.68 -15.99
N ASP A 360 -27.43 -22.98 -16.71
CA ASP A 360 -27.76 -21.76 -17.45
C ASP A 360 -28.42 -20.65 -16.60
N GLY A 361 -28.09 -20.63 -15.31
CA GLY A 361 -28.61 -19.65 -14.35
C GLY A 361 -29.99 -20.00 -13.79
N MET A 362 -30.52 -21.19 -14.08
CA MET A 362 -31.73 -21.75 -13.45
C MET A 362 -31.31 -22.85 -12.46
N ALA A 363 -31.83 -22.77 -11.23
CA ALA A 363 -31.54 -23.68 -10.14
C ALA A 363 -32.51 -24.86 -10.07
#